data_AF-A0A1H2J399-F1
#
_entry.id   AF-A0A1H2J399-F1
#
_cell.length_a   1.000
_cell.length_b   1.000
_cell.length_c   1.000
_cell.angle_alpha   90.00
_cell.angle_beta   90.00
_cell.angle_gamma   90.00
#
_symmetry.space_group_name_H-M   'P 1'
#
loop_
_entity.id
_entity.type
_entity.pdbx_description
1 polymer ?
#
loop_
_entity_poly.entity_id
_entity_poly.type
_entity_poly.pdbx_seq_one_letter_code
_entity_poly.pdbx_strand_id
1 'polypeptide(L)'
;MTEIGIDATQYSYLVTCSDCAHWRSLRSTRGGAWRVAADHLRHVHAELEAAKAAARAARNCEHRQRITRPDNQRRPASRSDQRRPPARPRHK
;
A
#
# COMPACT_ATOMS: atom_id res chain seq x y z
N MET A 1 17.16 18.92 -11.86
CA MET A 1 16.27 17.74 -11.76
C MET A 1 16.23 17.41 -10.30
N THR A 2 15.05 17.52 -9.70
CA THR A 2 14.92 17.41 -8.24
C THR A 2 15.23 15.99 -7.79
N GLU A 3 16.09 15.85 -6.79
CA GLU A 3 16.47 14.54 -6.25
C GLU A 3 15.69 14.22 -4.97
N ILE A 4 15.02 13.06 -4.97
CA ILE A 4 14.37 12.51 -3.79
C ILE A 4 15.23 11.41 -3.18
N GLY A 5 15.65 11.63 -1.94
CA GLY A 5 16.30 10.61 -1.12
C GLY A 5 15.27 9.83 -0.32
N ILE A 6 15.42 8.50 -0.27
CA ILE A 6 14.68 7.63 0.66
C ILE A 6 15.69 6.81 1.45
N ASP A 7 15.84 7.15 2.72
CA ASP A 7 16.68 6.41 3.66
C ASP A 7 15.82 5.47 4.51
N ALA A 8 16.35 4.28 4.80
CA ALA A 8 15.66 3.27 5.56
C ALA A 8 16.27 3.13 6.95
N THR A 9 15.47 3.38 7.97
CA THR A 9 15.80 3.07 9.36
C THR A 9 15.25 1.70 9.75
N GLN A 10 15.56 1.23 10.96
CA GLN A 10 15.06 -0.03 11.49
C GLN A 10 13.52 -0.11 11.54
N TYR A 11 12.84 1.04 11.68
CA TYR A 11 11.39 1.09 11.90
C TYR A 11 10.62 1.93 10.87
N SER A 12 11.33 2.73 10.07
CA SER A 12 10.70 3.74 9.23
C SER A 12 11.52 4.07 8.00
N TYR A 13 10.92 4.81 7.09
CA TYR A 13 11.54 5.36 5.89
C TYR A 13 11.48 6.87 5.99
N LEU A 14 12.65 7.51 5.91
CA LEU A 14 12.79 8.96 5.85
C LEU A 14 12.90 9.37 4.38
N VAL A 15 12.02 10.27 3.97
CA VAL A 15 12.02 10.86 2.62
C VAL A 15 12.50 12.29 2.71
N THR A 16 13.45 12.66 1.86
CA THR A 16 14.05 14.00 1.77
C THR A 16 14.05 14.49 0.33
N CYS A 17 14.01 15.80 0.14
CA CYS A 17 14.13 16.45 -1.17
C CYS A 17 15.35 17.37 -1.15
N SER A 18 16.23 17.27 -2.16
CA SER A 18 17.44 18.11 -2.28
C SER A 18 17.13 19.59 -2.41
N ASP A 19 16.03 19.90 -3.09
CA ASP A 19 15.69 21.27 -3.52
C ASP A 19 14.80 21.97 -2.48
N CYS A 20 14.19 21.20 -1.57
CA CYS A 20 13.38 21.73 -0.47
C CYS A 20 14.14 21.62 0.85
N ALA A 21 14.83 22.70 1.24
CA ALA A 21 15.74 22.76 2.39
C ALA A 21 15.19 22.19 3.71
N HIS A 22 13.87 22.23 3.92
CA HIS A 22 13.22 21.76 5.15
C HIS A 22 12.19 20.65 4.92
N TRP A 23 12.00 20.17 3.69
CA TRP A 23 11.01 19.14 3.45
C TRP A 23 11.53 17.76 3.80
N ARG A 24 10.86 17.12 4.75
CA ARG A 24 11.12 15.75 5.19
C ARG A 24 9.80 15.07 5.52
N SER A 25 9.69 13.78 5.21
CA SER A 25 8.53 12.98 5.61
C SER A 25 8.96 11.61 6.12
N LEU A 26 8.37 11.20 7.25
CA LEU A 26 8.54 9.85 7.79
C LEU A 26 7.36 8.96 7.40
N ARG A 27 7.65 7.72 6.99
CA ARG A 27 6.64 6.72 6.62
C ARG A 27 7.00 5.36 7.22
N SER A 28 6.00 4.61 7.67
CA SER A 28 6.20 3.27 8.23
C SER A 28 6.44 2.19 7.17
N THR A 29 6.19 2.49 5.89
CA THR A 29 6.34 1.53 4.79
C THR A 29 7.09 2.13 3.62
N ARG A 30 7.86 1.29 2.92
CA ARG A 30 8.58 1.69 1.70
C ARG A 30 7.64 2.18 0.60
N GLY A 31 6.46 1.55 0.47
CA GLY A 31 5.42 2.00 -0.47
C GLY A 31 4.89 3.39 -0.10
N GLY A 32 4.63 3.64 1.18
CA GLY A 32 4.20 4.96 1.66
C GLY A 32 5.25 6.05 1.42
N ALA A 33 6.54 5.73 1.56
CA ALA A 33 7.64 6.64 1.24
C ALA A 33 7.63 7.04 -0.25
N TRP A 34 7.48 6.09 -1.16
CA TRP A 34 7.37 6.38 -2.59
C TRP A 34 6.11 7.17 -2.97
N ARG A 35 4.97 6.95 -2.29
CA ARG A 35 3.77 7.76 -2.52
C ARG A 35 3.99 9.22 -2.14
N VAL A 36 4.56 9.48 -0.96
CA VAL A 36 4.78 10.88 -0.53
C VAL A 36 5.79 11.59 -1.41
N ALA A 37 6.79 10.86 -1.92
CA ALA A 37 7.72 11.36 -2.94
C ALA A 37 6.99 11.74 -4.23
N ALA A 38 6.10 10.89 -4.73
CA ALA A 38 5.33 11.15 -5.94
C ALA A 38 4.42 12.39 -5.79
N ASP A 39 3.73 12.51 -4.66
CA ASP A 39 2.89 13.68 -4.37
C ASP A 39 3.71 14.96 -4.29
N HIS A 40 4.86 14.92 -3.61
CA HIS A 40 5.76 16.07 -3.51
C HIS A 40 6.31 16.51 -4.87
N LEU A 41 6.83 15.57 -5.67
CA LEU A 41 7.32 15.85 -7.02
C LEU A 41 6.22 16.44 -7.92
N ARG A 42 4.99 15.95 -7.81
CA ARG A 42 3.85 16.44 -8.58
C ARG A 42 3.42 17.84 -8.18
N HIS A 43 3.31 18.12 -6.88
CA HIS A 43 2.67 19.33 -6.39
C HIS A 43 3.64 20.48 -6.10
N VAL A 44 4.89 20.16 -5.75
CA VAL A 44 5.91 21.16 -5.39
C VAL A 44 6.86 21.45 -6.55
N HIS A 45 7.29 20.41 -7.28
CA HIS A 45 8.28 20.54 -8.35
C HIS A 45 7.70 20.44 -9.77
N ALA A 46 6.41 20.10 -9.90
CA ALA A 46 5.72 19.85 -11.18
C ALA A 46 6.45 18.84 -12.10
N GLU A 47 7.28 17.95 -11.54
CA GLU A 47 8.05 16.96 -12.28
C GLU A 47 7.19 15.70 -12.53
N LEU A 48 6.35 15.76 -13.57
CA LEU A 48 5.35 14.73 -13.85
C LEU A 48 5.96 13.33 -14.08
N GLU A 49 7.07 13.24 -14.83
CA GLU A 49 7.69 11.94 -15.15
C GLU A 49 8.35 11.31 -13.93
N ALA A 50 9.02 12.11 -13.09
CA ALA A 50 9.58 11.67 -11.82
C ALA A 50 8.45 11.21 -10.86
N ALA A 51 7.36 11.97 -10.78
CA ALA A 51 6.18 11.60 -9.98
C ALA A 51 5.56 10.27 -10.46
N LYS A 52 5.43 10.06 -11.78
CA LYS A 52 4.95 8.78 -12.34
C LYS A 52 5.89 7.62 -12.00
N ALA A 53 7.20 7.82 -12.10
CA ALA A 53 8.20 6.82 -11.74
C ALA A 53 8.10 6.44 -10.25
N ALA A 54 8.01 7.42 -9.36
CA ALA A 54 7.81 7.21 -7.93
C ALA A 54 6.50 6.49 -7.62
N ALA A 55 5.39 6.87 -8.26
CA ALA A 55 4.10 6.21 -8.10
C ALA A 55 4.13 4.72 -8.54
N ARG A 56 4.86 4.40 -9.62
CA ARG A 56 5.10 3.00 -10.04
C ARG A 56 5.93 2.23 -9.01
N ALA A 57 6.99 2.84 -8.47
CA ALA A 57 7.79 2.23 -7.42
C ALA A 57 6.98 1.92 -6.15
N ALA A 58 6.05 2.80 -5.76
CA ALA A 58 5.12 2.57 -4.66
C ALA A 58 4.27 1.31 -4.89
N ARG A 59 3.64 1.20 -6.07
CA ARG A 59 2.81 0.03 -6.44
C ARG A 59 3.60 -1.27 -6.42
N ASN A 60 4.84 -1.25 -6.93
CA ASN A 60 5.71 -2.43 -6.93
C ASN A 60 6.07 -2.87 -5.51
N CYS A 61 6.31 -1.93 -4.58
CA CYS A 61 6.56 -2.24 -3.18
C CYS A 61 5.34 -2.91 -2.51
N GLU A 62 4.14 -2.37 -2.76
CA GLU A 62 2.89 -2.90 -2.20
C GLU A 62 2.56 -4.29 -2.75
N HIS A 63 2.78 -4.52 -4.04
CA HIS A 63 2.60 -5.82 -4.66
C HIS A 63 3.51 -6.88 -4.03
N ARG A 64 4.79 -6.55 -3.82
CA ARG A 64 5.74 -7.45 -3.15
C ARG A 64 5.32 -7.76 -1.71
N GLN A 65 4.93 -6.74 -0.93
CA GLN A 65 4.47 -6.95 0.45
C GLN A 65 3.23 -7.86 0.52
N ARG A 66 2.35 -7.80 -0.48
CA ARG A 66 1.17 -8.66 -0.57
C ARG A 66 1.51 -10.12 -0.86
N ILE A 67 2.53 -10.38 -1.68
CA ILE A 67 3.00 -11.74 -2.00
C ILE A 67 3.70 -12.37 -0.78
N THR A 68 4.46 -11.58 -0.02
CA THR A 68 5.26 -12.10 1.11
C THR A 68 4.46 -12.27 2.40
N ARG A 69 3.26 -11.68 2.51
CA ARG A 69 2.36 -11.99 3.63
C ARG A 69 1.72 -13.36 3.39
N PRO A 70 2.03 -14.40 4.19
CA PRO A 70 1.31 -15.66 4.08
C PRO A 70 -0.17 -15.39 4.32
N ASP A 71 -0.98 -15.87 3.39
CA ASP A 71 -2.41 -15.68 3.21
C ASP A 71 -3.20 -16.32 4.39
N ASN A 72 -3.08 -15.77 5.59
CA ASN A 72 -3.81 -16.25 6.77
C ASN A 72 -5.12 -15.48 7.02
N GLN A 73 -5.62 -14.75 6.01
CA GLN A 73 -6.86 -13.96 6.09
C GLN A 73 -7.84 -14.15 4.93
N ARG A 74 -7.66 -15.13 4.04
CA ARG A 74 -8.81 -15.63 3.26
C ARG A 74 -9.55 -16.67 4.10
N ARG A 75 -10.30 -16.20 5.09
CA ARG A 75 -11.41 -17.01 5.62
C ARG A 75 -12.26 -17.44 4.43
N PRO A 76 -12.57 -18.74 4.26
CA PRO A 76 -13.48 -19.17 3.22
C PRO A 76 -14.79 -18.43 3.43
N ALA A 77 -15.34 -17.86 2.34
CA ALA A 77 -16.71 -17.38 2.33
C ALA A 77 -17.56 -18.48 2.97
N SER A 78 -18.13 -18.17 4.12
CA SER A 78 -19.00 -19.07 4.83
C SER A 78 -20.14 -19.40 3.86
N ARG A 79 -20.15 -20.63 3.34
CA ARG A 79 -21.34 -21.25 2.77
C ARG A 79 -22.34 -21.40 3.92
N SER A 80 -22.92 -20.28 4.33
CA SER A 80 -24.07 -20.19 5.21
C SER A 80 -25.32 -20.28 4.36
N ASP A 81 -25.38 -21.31 3.50
CA ASP A 81 -26.55 -21.54 2.69
C ASP A 81 -26.81 -23.04 2.57
N GLN A 82 -28.06 -23.41 2.88
CA GLN A 82 -28.72 -24.69 2.61
C GLN A 82 -28.41 -25.89 3.53
N ARG A 83 -28.98 -25.88 4.75
CA ARG A 83 -29.71 -27.06 5.28
C ARG A 83 -30.94 -26.61 6.07
N ARG A 84 -32.01 -26.32 5.34
CA ARG A 84 -33.39 -26.31 5.87
C ARG A 84 -33.71 -27.74 6.36
N PRO A 85 -34.18 -27.98 7.59
CA PRO A 85 -34.59 -29.31 8.01
C PRO A 85 -35.86 -29.74 7.24
N PRO A 86 -36.00 -31.01 6.85
CA PRO A 86 -37.24 -31.49 6.23
C PRO A 86 -38.37 -31.48 7.27
N ALA A 87 -39.51 -30.89 6.88
CA ALA A 87 -40.73 -30.89 7.67
C ALA A 87 -41.23 -32.33 7.91
N ARG A 88 -41.54 -32.68 9.16
CA ARG A 88 -42.11 -33.98 9.53
C ARG A 88 -43.50 -34.15 8.91
N PRO A 89 -43.86 -35.33 8.37
CA PRO A 89 -45.25 -35.62 8.02
C PRO A 89 -46.08 -35.81 9.30
N ARG A 90 -47.26 -35.18 9.35
CA ARG A 90 -48.27 -35.39 10.38
C ARG A 90 -48.96 -36.73 10.12
N HIS A 91 -48.88 -37.66 11.07
CA HIS A 91 -49.71 -38.86 11.10
C HIS A 91 -51.17 -38.49 11.36
N LYS A 92 -52.10 -39.13 10.63
CA LYS A 92 -53.51 -39.27 10.99
C LYS A 92 -53.72 -40.69 11.50
#